data_AF-A0A2V6D5Z4-F1
#
_entry.id   AF-A0A2V6D5Z4-F1
#
_cell.length_a   1.000
_cell.length_b   1.000
_cell.length_c   1.000
_cell.angle_alpha   90.00
_cell.angle_beta   90.00
_cell.angle_gamma   90.00
#
_symmetry.space_group_name_H-M   'P 1'
#
loop_
_entity.id
_entity.type
_entity.pdbx_description
1 polymer ?
#
loop_
_entity_poly.entity_id
_entity_poly.type
_entity_poly.pdbx_seq_one_letter_code
_entity_poly.pdbx_strand_id
1 'polypeptide(L)'
;MRYKNNVGPQVRRRRYALGWSQSALATKLQIAGFDISRSGVSKIEARLSYVDDKTLLYLAEVLKVQVQELFPTRPPGNRIYDFIEKLETTRF
;
A
#
# COMPACT_ATOMS: atom_id res chain seq x y z
N MET A 1 8.77 -16.85 -4.73
CA MET A 1 8.10 -16.24 -3.56
C MET A 1 7.19 -15.13 -4.07
N ARG A 2 5.90 -15.13 -3.73
CA ARG A 2 4.95 -14.10 -4.18
C ARG A 2 4.83 -12.98 -3.13
N TYR A 3 4.67 -11.75 -3.59
CA TYR A 3 4.36 -10.60 -2.75
C TYR A 3 2.94 -10.72 -2.17
N LYS A 4 2.74 -10.25 -0.93
CA LYS A 4 1.46 -10.42 -0.22
C LYS A 4 0.45 -9.29 -0.44
N ASN A 5 0.88 -8.16 -1.01
CA ASN A 5 -0.04 -7.09 -1.37
C ASN A 5 0.45 -6.33 -2.61
N ASN A 6 -0.48 -5.67 -3.29
CA ASN A 6 -0.24 -4.93 -4.53
C ASN A 6 -0.12 -3.41 -4.31
N VAL A 7 -0.33 -2.93 -3.08
CA VAL A 7 -0.46 -1.49 -2.77
C VAL A 7 0.77 -0.88 -2.11
N GLY A 8 1.64 -1.71 -1.51
CA GLY A 8 2.81 -1.29 -0.74
C GLY A 8 3.70 -0.26 -1.44
N PRO A 9 4.05 -0.44 -2.72
CA PRO A 9 4.84 0.55 -3.47
C PRO A 9 4.16 1.92 -3.59
N GLN A 10 2.84 1.95 -3.79
CA GLN A 10 2.08 3.20 -3.90
C GLN A 10 1.93 3.88 -2.53
N VAL A 11 1.68 3.12 -1.46
CA VAL A 11 1.66 3.61 -0.08
C VAL A 11 3.00 4.28 0.25
N ARG A 12 4.12 3.62 -0.06
CA ARG A 12 5.47 4.18 0.13
C ARG A 12 5.68 5.46 -0.66
N ARG A 13 5.29 5.47 -1.93
CA ARG A 13 5.40 6.65 -2.81
C ARG A 13 4.61 7.83 -2.27
N ARG A 14 3.35 7.63 -1.88
CA ARG A 14 2.49 8.67 -1.31
C ARG A 14 3.05 9.18 0.02
N ARG A 15 3.51 8.28 0.89
CA ARG A 15 4.15 8.65 2.16
C ARG A 15 5.36 9.56 1.94
N TYR A 16 6.25 9.23 1.00
CA TYR A 16 7.39 10.10 0.68
C TYR A 16 6.98 11.44 0.07
N ALA A 17 5.96 11.47 -0.80
CA ALA A 17 5.44 12.72 -1.35
C ALA A 17 4.89 13.67 -0.27
N LEU A 18 4.39 13.12 0.84
CA LEU A 18 3.95 13.86 2.02
C LEU A 18 5.09 14.20 3.00
N GLY A 19 6.33 13.78 2.72
CA GLY A 19 7.48 14.00 3.60
C GLY A 19 7.45 13.21 4.91
N TRP A 20 6.67 12.12 4.99
CA TRP A 20 6.46 11.40 6.24
C TRP A 20 7.45 10.25 6.43
N SER A 21 7.92 10.05 7.68
CA SER A 21 8.59 8.81 8.07
C SER A 21 7.57 7.67 8.21
N GLN A 22 8.02 6.41 8.23
CA GLN A 22 7.13 5.27 8.49
C GLN A 22 6.49 5.34 9.88
N SER A 23 7.20 5.87 10.89
CA SER A 23 6.63 6.13 12.22
C SER A 23 5.52 7.17 12.15
N ALA A 24 5.70 8.24 11.38
CA ALA A 24 4.68 9.27 11.21
C ALA A 24 3.41 8.72 10.55
N LEU A 25 3.54 7.86 9.54
CA LEU A 25 2.38 7.17 8.94
C LEU A 25 1.70 6.23 9.95
N ALA A 26 2.47 5.46 10.73
CA ALA A 26 1.93 4.59 11.76
C ALA A 26 1.11 5.38 12.79
N THR A 27 1.66 6.48 13.32
CA THR A 27 0.95 7.37 14.25
C THR A 27 -0.35 7.92 13.66
N LYS A 28 -0.35 8.32 12.38
CA LYS A 28 -1.56 8.83 11.72
C LYS A 28 -2.61 7.75 11.54
N LEU A 29 -2.21 6.52 11.20
CA LEU A 29 -3.10 5.37 11.13
C LEU A 29 -3.69 5.04 12.51
N GLN A 30 -2.87 5.08 13.56
CA GLN A 30 -3.34 4.90 14.94
C GLN A 30 -4.36 5.95 15.37
N ILE A 31 -4.11 7.23 15.06
CA ILE A 31 -5.06 8.33 15.31
C ILE A 31 -6.38 8.11 14.57
N ALA A 32 -6.32 7.54 13.36
CA ALA A 32 -7.52 7.19 12.59
C ALA A 32 -8.27 5.95 13.13
N GLY A 33 -7.73 5.25 14.13
CA GLY A 33 -8.33 4.05 14.73
C GLY A 33 -7.77 2.72 14.20
N PHE A 34 -6.74 2.76 13.35
CA PHE A 34 -6.03 1.56 12.89
C PHE A 34 -4.74 1.36 13.68
N ASP A 35 -4.79 0.47 14.69
CA ASP A 35 -3.61 0.19 15.50
C ASP A 35 -2.55 -0.59 14.73
N ILE A 36 -1.46 0.09 14.38
CA ILE A 36 -0.34 -0.47 13.64
C ILE A 36 0.98 0.14 14.08
N SER A 37 2.02 -0.68 14.15
CA SER A 37 3.38 -0.24 14.46
C SER A 37 4.11 0.26 13.20
N ARG A 38 5.22 0.98 13.41
CA ARG A 38 6.17 1.33 12.33
C ARG A 38 6.68 0.11 11.57
N SER A 39 6.89 -1.03 12.25
CA SER A 39 7.31 -2.26 11.58
C SER A 39 6.17 -2.87 10.75
N GLY A 40 4.92 -2.73 11.18
CA GLY A 40 3.72 -3.04 10.40
C GLY A 40 3.65 -2.23 9.11
N VAL A 41 3.79 -0.91 9.18
CA VAL A 41 3.87 -0.03 8.00
C VAL A 41 5.01 -0.47 7.07
N SER A 42 6.18 -0.77 7.62
CA SER A 42 7.31 -1.25 6.83
C SER A 42 7.04 -2.57 6.12
N LYS A 43 6.29 -3.49 6.73
CA LYS A 43 5.89 -4.76 6.10
C LYS A 43 4.87 -4.55 4.98
N ILE A 44 3.93 -3.62 5.15
CA ILE A 44 2.98 -3.24 4.10
C ILE A 44 3.75 -2.70 2.88
N GLU A 45 4.63 -1.73 3.10
CA GLU A 45 5.42 -1.10 2.02
C GLU A 45 6.35 -2.09 1.31
N ALA A 46 6.95 -3.02 2.06
CA ALA A 46 7.80 -4.08 1.52
C ALA A 46 7.02 -5.25 0.91
N ARG A 47 5.67 -5.19 0.92
CA ARG A 47 4.77 -6.25 0.44
C ARG A 47 4.93 -7.60 1.14
N LEU A 48 5.28 -7.55 2.43
CA LEU A 48 5.51 -8.72 3.31
C LEU A 48 4.29 -9.08 4.18
N SER A 49 3.25 -8.26 4.16
CA SER A 49 1.95 -8.50 4.82
C SER A 49 0.81 -8.36 3.82
N TYR A 50 -0.29 -9.10 4.05
CA TYR A 50 -1.54 -8.87 3.34
C TYR A 50 -2.15 -7.52 3.77
N VAL A 51 -2.95 -6.94 2.90
CA VAL A 51 -3.75 -5.72 3.14
C VAL A 51 -5.19 -6.10 2.84
N ASP A 52 -6.04 -6.08 3.86
CA ASP A 52 -7.47 -6.31 3.71
C ASP A 52 -8.20 -5.02 3.29
N ASP A 53 -9.50 -5.15 3.03
CA ASP A 53 -10.39 -4.06 2.62
C ASP A 53 -10.44 -2.92 3.65
N LYS A 54 -10.50 -3.24 4.95
CA LYS A 54 -10.48 -2.25 6.04
C LYS A 54 -9.18 -1.46 6.06
N THR A 55 -8.04 -2.15 5.99
CA THR A 55 -6.71 -1.53 5.94
C THR A 55 -6.59 -0.62 4.72
N LEU A 56 -7.15 -1.04 3.59
CA LEU A 56 -7.16 -0.24 2.36
C LEU A 56 -7.91 1.09 2.53
N LEU A 57 -9.06 1.07 3.22
CA LEU A 57 -9.83 2.28 3.53
C LEU A 57 -9.05 3.22 4.47
N TYR A 58 -8.42 2.70 5.53
CA TYR A 58 -7.59 3.50 6.42
C TYR A 58 -6.41 4.14 5.69
N LEU A 59 -5.74 3.38 4.82
CA LEU A 59 -4.63 3.90 4.01
C LEU A 59 -5.09 5.02 3.08
N ALA A 60 -6.23 4.84 2.40
CA ALA A 60 -6.78 5.86 1.50
C ALA A 60 -7.13 7.15 2.25
N GLU A 61 -7.83 7.02 3.38
CA GLU A 61 -8.25 8.14 4.23
C GLU A 61 -7.04 8.91 4.80
N VAL A 62 -6.05 8.21 5.34
CA VAL A 62 -4.88 8.85 5.97
C VAL A 62 -3.94 9.46 4.94
N LEU A 63 -3.77 8.83 3.78
CA LEU A 63 -2.93 9.35 2.69
C LEU A 63 -3.66 10.38 1.82
N LYS A 64 -4.95 10.63 2.06
CA LYS A 64 -5.79 11.59 1.33
C LYS A 64 -5.82 11.32 -0.18
N VAL A 65 -6.06 10.06 -0.52
CA VAL A 65 -6.16 9.59 -1.91
C VAL A 65 -7.38 8.69 -2.08
N GLN A 66 -7.86 8.53 -3.30
CA GLN A 66 -8.87 7.54 -3.59
C GLN A 66 -8.28 6.12 -3.50
N VAL A 67 -9.10 5.13 -3.18
CA VAL A 67 -8.67 3.73 -3.04
C VAL A 67 -7.96 3.21 -4.30
N GLN A 68 -8.42 3.61 -5.48
CA GLN A 68 -7.83 3.20 -6.76
C GLN A 68 -6.39 3.71 -6.92
N GLU A 69 -6.05 4.85 -6.31
CA GLU A 69 -4.72 5.45 -6.36
C GLU A 69 -3.69 4.72 -5.47
N LEU A 70 -4.15 3.80 -4.62
CA LEU A 70 -3.28 2.88 -3.86
C LEU A 70 -2.80 1.71 -4.73
N PHE A 71 -3.38 1.50 -5.91
CA PHE A 71 -2.94 0.47 -6.85
C PHE A 71 -2.07 1.08 -7.95
N PRO A 72 -1.11 0.30 -8.49
CA PRO A 72 -0.41 0.71 -9.70
C PRO A 72 -1.39 0.80 -10.88
N THR A 73 -1.12 1.72 -11.81
CA THR A 73 -1.91 1.86 -13.02
C THR A 73 -1.77 0.61 -13.90
N ARG A 74 -2.91 0.00 -14.26
CA ARG A 74 -2.93 -1.08 -15.25
C ARG A 74 -2.86 -0.48 -16.66
N PRO A 75 -1.88 -0.86 -17.50
CA PRO A 75 -1.83 -0.42 -18.88
C PRO A 75 -3.09 -0.85 -19.66
N PRO A 76 -3.60 0.00 -20.58
CA PRO A 76 -4.67 -0.40 -21.50
C PRO A 76 -4.28 -1.67 -22.27
N GLY A 77 -5.25 -2.55 -22.50
CA GLY A 77 -5.02 -3.81 -23.24
C GLY A 77 -4.40 -4.96 -22.43
N ASN A 78 -3.81 -4.71 -21.25
CA ASN A 78 -3.31 -5.79 -20.40
C ASN A 78 -4.47 -6.58 -19.77
N ARG A 79 -4.48 -7.91 -19.94
CA ARG A 79 -5.42 -8.78 -19.21
C ARG A 79 -5.18 -8.64 -17.71
N ILE A 80 -6.26 -8.74 -16.95
CA ILE A 80 -6.19 -8.60 -15.49
C ILE A 80 -5.28 -9.67 -14.86
N TYR A 81 -5.31 -10.90 -15.39
CA TYR A 81 -4.46 -12.01 -14.93
C TYR A 81 -2.97 -11.66 -15.06
N ASP A 82 -2.52 -11.31 -16.27
CA ASP A 82 -1.12 -10.98 -16.55
C ASP A 82 -0.64 -9.79 -15.70
N PHE A 83 -1.53 -8.82 -15.47
CA PHE A 83 -1.24 -7.67 -14.63
C PHE A 83 -1.02 -8.07 -13.17
N ILE A 84 -1.92 -8.87 -12.57
CA ILE A 84 -1.80 -9.33 -11.18
C ILE A 84 -0.58 -10.24 -11.03
N GLU A 85 -0.35 -11.17 -11.95
CA GLU A 85 0.81 -12.06 -11.93
C GLU A 85 2.12 -11.27 -11.92
N LYS A 86 2.22 -10.22 -12.74
CA LYS A 86 3.38 -9.32 -12.74
C LYS A 86 3.56 -8.63 -11.38
N LEU A 87 2.48 -8.15 -10.76
CA LEU A 87 2.56 -7.47 -9.46
C LEU A 87 3.04 -8.39 -8.33
N GLU A 88 2.62 -9.66 -8.36
CA GLU A 88 2.96 -10.64 -7.34
C GLU A 88 4.37 -11.21 -7.48
N THR A 89 4.98 -11.12 -8.66
CA THR A 89 6.28 -11.75 -8.97
C THR A 89 7.42 -10.75 -9.18
N THR A 90 7.12 -9.48 -9.49
CA THR A 90 8.14 -8.48 -9.85
C THR A 90 8.52 -7.60 -8.65
N ARG A 91 9.83 -7.39 -8.45
CA ARG A 91 10.36 -6.43 -7.49
C ARG A 91 10.27 -5.02 -8.07
N PHE A 92 9.40 -4.18 -7.51
CA PHE A 92 9.28 -2.74 -7.79
C PHE A 92 10.03 -1.93 -6.73
#